data_AF-A0A9D1HNY1-F1
#
_entry.id   AF-A0A9D1HNY1-F1
#
_cell.length_a   1.000
_cell.length_b   1.000
_cell.length_c   1.000
_cell.angle_alpha   90.00
_cell.angle_beta   90.00
_cell.angle_gamma   90.00
#
_symmetry.space_group_name_H-M   'P 1'
#
loop_
_entity.id
_entity.type
_entity.pdbx_description
1 polymer ?
#
loop_
_entity_poly.entity_id
_entity_poly.type
_entity_poly.pdbx_seq_one_letter_code
_entity_poly.pdbx_strand_id
1 'polypeptide(L)'
;MIYAFEKLDSTNQYALDHLRTLKDGDVILASVQSAGRGRHGHRWQAAKNSSLLASFIIKKNLSYDRLIHLSSYAGYVLTMWLRDRGVPALIKYPNDIYVNDRKLAGILVETNADGAVVGIGLNLTSAPLSTSIALNEVLVGRLEPQVIAAQLTVLMENYWPLFSQLDQLYAAINRYGYLNGKEMTTSRFGRIQILSIDAKGQIHYKQNGQEHVLFVHELSSH
;
A
#
# COMPACT_ATOMS: atom_id res chain seq x y z
N MET A 1 14.81 -11.96 -8.38
CA MET A 1 14.46 -13.37 -8.12
C MET A 1 13.26 -13.43 -7.19
N ILE A 2 12.51 -14.54 -7.18
CA ILE A 2 11.42 -14.75 -6.22
C ILE A 2 11.82 -15.90 -5.30
N TYR A 3 11.84 -15.65 -3.99
CA TYR A 3 12.12 -16.62 -2.94
C TYR A 3 10.81 -16.95 -2.22
N ALA A 4 10.29 -18.16 -2.42
CA ALA A 4 9.02 -18.58 -1.85
C ALA A 4 9.22 -19.54 -0.67
N PHE A 5 8.54 -19.24 0.43
CA PHE A 5 8.59 -20.00 1.68
C PHE A 5 7.20 -20.54 2.03
N GLU A 6 7.14 -21.71 2.66
CA GLU A 6 5.89 -22.25 3.22
C GLU A 6 5.40 -21.38 4.39
N LYS A 7 6.33 -21.02 5.29
CA LYS A 7 6.01 -20.24 6.49
C LYS A 7 7.18 -19.35 6.86
N LEU A 8 6.88 -18.11 7.22
CA LEU A 8 7.79 -17.17 7.87
C LEU A 8 7.05 -16.53 9.04
N ASP A 9 7.78 -15.84 9.93
CA ASP A 9 7.13 -14.94 10.89
C ASP A 9 6.58 -13.71 10.17
N SER A 10 7.42 -13.05 9.37
CA SER A 10 7.06 -11.95 8.48
C SER A 10 8.00 -11.96 7.28
N THR A 11 7.47 -11.81 6.07
CA THR A 11 8.27 -11.64 4.84
C THR A 11 9.11 -10.37 4.93
N ASN A 12 8.58 -9.32 5.54
CA ASN A 12 9.30 -8.06 5.76
C ASN A 12 10.48 -8.26 6.71
N GLN A 13 10.26 -8.97 7.82
CA GLN A 13 11.34 -9.21 8.79
C GLN A 13 12.45 -10.05 8.16
N TYR A 14 12.07 -11.15 7.49
CA TYR A 14 13.03 -11.98 6.77
C TYR A 14 13.83 -11.16 5.76
N ALA A 15 13.15 -10.33 4.95
CA ALA A 15 13.80 -9.46 3.99
C ALA A 15 14.80 -8.49 4.66
N LEU A 16 14.39 -7.79 5.74
CA LEU A 16 15.24 -6.87 6.48
C LEU A 16 16.51 -7.54 7.00
N ASP A 17 16.37 -8.74 7.57
CA ASP A 17 17.48 -9.51 8.15
C ASP A 17 18.49 -9.98 7.08
N HIS A 18 18.02 -10.16 5.84
CA HIS A 18 18.82 -10.67 4.72
C HIS A 18 19.18 -9.60 3.67
N LEU A 19 18.84 -8.32 3.93
CA LEU A 19 18.97 -7.24 2.95
C LEU A 19 20.38 -7.13 2.37
N ARG A 20 21.44 -7.38 3.14
CA ARG A 20 22.83 -7.38 2.65
C ARG A 20 23.05 -8.31 1.46
N THR A 21 22.42 -9.49 1.50
CA THR A 21 22.61 -10.55 0.50
C THR A 21 21.58 -10.51 -0.64
N LEU A 22 20.40 -9.96 -0.38
CA LEU A 22 19.35 -9.80 -1.39
C LEU A 22 19.72 -8.70 -2.39
N LYS A 23 19.18 -8.77 -3.61
CA LYS A 23 19.41 -7.79 -4.68
C LYS A 23 18.20 -6.87 -4.85
N ASP A 24 18.43 -5.72 -5.49
CA ASP A 24 17.33 -4.86 -5.95
C ASP A 24 16.36 -5.67 -6.83
N GLY A 25 15.06 -5.53 -6.59
CA GLY A 25 14.01 -6.25 -7.32
C GLY A 25 13.81 -7.71 -6.92
N ASP A 26 14.55 -8.23 -5.92
CA ASP A 26 14.20 -9.51 -5.32
C ASP A 26 12.87 -9.42 -4.56
N VAL A 27 12.17 -10.56 -4.46
CA VAL A 27 10.90 -10.68 -3.77
C VAL A 27 10.91 -11.87 -2.82
N ILE A 28 10.49 -11.64 -1.59
CA ILE A 28 10.21 -12.69 -0.61
C ILE A 28 8.71 -12.95 -0.58
N LEU A 29 8.32 -14.23 -0.67
CA LEU A 29 6.93 -14.68 -0.57
C LEU A 29 6.78 -15.70 0.56
N ALA A 30 5.65 -15.66 1.26
CA ALA A 30 5.28 -16.72 2.20
C ALA A 30 3.84 -17.19 1.99
N SER A 31 3.60 -18.48 2.18
CA SER A 31 2.23 -19.03 2.20
C SER A 31 1.52 -18.75 3.53
N VAL A 32 2.29 -18.59 4.61
CA VAL A 32 1.83 -18.28 5.97
C VAL A 32 2.78 -17.28 6.63
N GLN A 33 2.21 -16.31 7.37
CA GLN A 33 2.95 -15.47 8.32
C GLN A 33 2.48 -15.72 9.75
N SER A 34 3.34 -16.20 10.65
CA SER A 34 3.01 -16.35 12.09
C SER A 34 2.88 -15.02 12.82
N ALA A 35 3.63 -14.01 12.39
CA ALA A 35 3.74 -12.70 13.03
C ALA A 35 3.68 -11.57 11.98
N GLY A 36 2.71 -11.65 11.06
CA GLY A 36 2.52 -10.64 10.02
C GLY A 36 2.38 -9.24 10.59
N ARG A 37 3.13 -8.30 10.01
CA ARG A 37 3.28 -6.93 10.53
C ARG A 37 2.46 -5.93 9.72
N GLY A 38 1.92 -4.94 10.42
CA GLY A 38 1.29 -3.75 9.86
C GLY A 38 1.86 -2.49 10.52
N ARG A 39 1.38 -1.32 10.10
CA ARG A 39 1.83 -0.03 10.66
C ARG A 39 1.40 0.13 12.12
N HIS A 40 2.15 0.93 12.87
CA HIS A 40 1.85 1.30 14.26
C HIS A 40 1.58 0.10 15.19
N GLY A 41 2.29 -1.01 14.96
CA GLY A 41 2.17 -2.22 15.78
C GLY A 41 0.95 -3.10 15.46
N HIS A 42 0.11 -2.73 14.49
CA HIS A 42 -0.96 -3.62 14.03
C HIS A 42 -0.40 -4.88 13.37
N ARG A 43 -1.21 -5.94 13.32
CA ARG A 43 -0.83 -7.21 12.69
C ARG A 43 -1.57 -7.41 11.37
N TRP A 44 -0.85 -7.90 10.37
CA TRP A 44 -1.45 -8.42 9.15
C TRP A 44 -1.81 -9.89 9.36
N GLN A 45 -3.09 -10.22 9.25
CA GLN A 45 -3.62 -11.57 9.48
C GLN A 45 -4.09 -12.16 8.15
N ALA A 46 -3.69 -13.40 7.88
CA ALA A 46 -4.11 -14.13 6.69
C ALA A 46 -4.13 -15.63 7.01
N ALA A 47 -5.11 -16.35 6.47
CA ALA A 47 -5.08 -17.80 6.47
C ALA A 47 -4.03 -18.29 5.47
N LYS A 48 -3.63 -19.57 5.57
CA LYS A 48 -2.68 -20.17 4.64
C LYS A 48 -3.17 -20.01 3.20
N ASN A 49 -2.31 -19.48 2.32
CA ASN A 49 -2.60 -19.26 0.90
C ASN A 49 -3.80 -18.33 0.60
N SER A 50 -4.30 -17.57 1.58
CA SER A 50 -5.48 -16.71 1.37
C SER A 50 -5.15 -15.33 0.83
N SER A 51 -3.88 -14.94 0.89
CA SER A 51 -3.41 -13.59 0.59
C SER A 51 -2.07 -13.66 -0.11
N LEU A 52 -1.77 -12.64 -0.93
CA LEU A 52 -0.40 -12.33 -1.30
C LEU A 52 0.29 -11.77 -0.06
N LEU A 53 1.33 -12.46 0.40
CA LEU A 53 2.23 -12.00 1.45
C LEU A 53 3.61 -11.85 0.80
N ALA A 54 3.92 -10.63 0.36
CA ALA A 54 5.10 -10.35 -0.45
C ALA A 54 5.90 -9.19 0.10
N SER A 55 7.22 -9.28 0.01
CA SER A 55 8.13 -8.19 0.35
C SER A 55 9.10 -7.95 -0.80
N PHE A 56 9.05 -6.75 -1.37
CA PHE A 56 9.85 -6.32 -2.51
C PHE A 56 11.07 -5.55 -2.02
N ILE A 57 12.25 -5.91 -2.52
CA ILE A 57 13.53 -5.31 -2.12
C ILE A 57 13.84 -4.12 -3.01
N ILE A 58 14.08 -2.96 -2.38
CA ILE A 58 14.47 -1.72 -3.05
C ILE A 58 15.83 -1.28 -2.50
N LYS A 59 16.88 -1.35 -3.33
CA LYS A 59 18.25 -0.90 -3.04
C LYS A 59 18.66 0.35 -3.80
N LYS A 60 17.70 1.04 -4.40
CA LYS A 60 17.93 2.33 -5.06
C LYS A 60 18.35 3.36 -4.00
N ASN A 61 19.35 4.18 -4.29
CA ASN A 61 19.88 5.19 -3.36
C ASN A 61 18.84 6.30 -3.17
N LEU A 62 18.07 6.21 -2.09
CA LEU A 62 17.00 7.14 -1.76
C LEU A 62 17.36 7.91 -0.48
N SER A 63 17.12 9.21 -0.52
CA SER A 63 17.14 10.04 0.68
C SER A 63 15.94 9.73 1.59
N TYR A 64 16.06 10.04 2.88
CA TYR A 64 15.01 9.74 3.87
C TYR A 64 13.66 10.38 3.54
N ASP A 65 13.66 11.60 3.01
CA ASP A 65 12.47 12.32 2.54
C ASP A 65 11.79 11.63 1.33
N ARG A 66 12.51 10.75 0.62
CA ARG A 66 11.94 9.96 -0.47
C ARG A 66 11.39 8.62 0.00
N LEU A 67 12.00 8.01 1.01
CA LEU A 67 11.57 6.73 1.57
C LEU A 67 10.11 6.75 2.04
N ILE A 68 9.65 7.87 2.61
CA ILE A 68 8.27 8.03 3.09
C ILE A 68 7.22 7.88 1.97
N HIS A 69 7.60 8.10 0.71
CA HIS A 69 6.70 8.01 -0.44
C HIS A 69 6.59 6.60 -1.03
N LEU A 70 7.47 5.66 -0.65
CA LEU A 70 7.47 4.29 -1.20
C LEU A 70 6.13 3.58 -0.95
N SER A 71 5.47 3.85 0.19
CA SER A 71 4.16 3.28 0.50
C SER A 71 3.09 3.76 -0.48
N SER A 72 3.03 5.08 -0.69
CA SER A 72 2.09 5.70 -1.64
C SER A 72 2.35 5.23 -3.07
N TYR A 73 3.63 5.11 -3.44
CA TYR A 73 4.08 4.60 -4.73
C TYR A 73 3.62 3.15 -4.97
N ALA A 74 3.93 2.25 -4.04
CA ALA A 74 3.53 0.85 -4.15
C ALA A 74 2.01 0.68 -4.13
N GLY A 75 1.30 1.50 -3.35
CA GLY A 75 -0.16 1.57 -3.37
C GLY A 75 -0.71 1.99 -4.73
N TYR A 76 -0.09 2.99 -5.38
CA TYR A 76 -0.44 3.38 -6.74
C TYR A 76 -0.22 2.25 -7.74
N VAL A 77 0.96 1.61 -7.73
CA VAL A 77 1.29 0.49 -8.63
C VAL A 77 0.29 -0.66 -8.47
N LEU A 78 0.00 -1.07 -7.23
CA LEU A 78 -0.99 -2.10 -6.96
C LEU A 78 -2.40 -1.69 -7.44
N THR A 79 -2.77 -0.43 -7.26
CA THR A 79 -4.05 0.10 -7.75
C THR A 79 -4.12 0.02 -9.27
N MET A 80 -3.08 0.41 -9.98
CA MET A 80 -3.05 0.30 -11.45
C MET A 80 -3.16 -1.16 -11.90
N TRP A 81 -2.44 -2.08 -11.25
CA TRP A 81 -2.54 -3.52 -11.53
C TRP A 81 -3.97 -4.06 -11.33
N LEU A 82 -4.66 -3.64 -10.26
CA LEU A 82 -6.04 -4.01 -9.99
C LEU A 82 -7.02 -3.41 -11.02
N ARG A 83 -6.86 -2.12 -11.34
CA ARG A 83 -7.76 -1.41 -12.27
C ARG A 83 -7.64 -1.89 -13.71
N ASP A 84 -6.44 -2.29 -14.13
CA ASP A 84 -6.19 -2.97 -15.41
C ASP A 84 -6.97 -4.29 -15.54
N ARG A 85 -7.37 -4.90 -14.41
CA ARG A 85 -8.23 -6.09 -14.34
C ARG A 85 -9.71 -5.78 -14.09
N GLY A 86 -10.11 -4.51 -14.21
CA GLY A 86 -11.50 -4.09 -14.01
C GLY A 86 -11.93 -3.94 -12.55
N VAL A 87 -11.01 -4.07 -11.58
CA VAL A 87 -11.33 -3.87 -10.16
C VAL A 87 -11.32 -2.37 -9.85
N PRO A 88 -12.40 -1.76 -9.33
CA PRO A 88 -12.49 -0.33 -9.05
C PRO A 88 -11.76 0.04 -7.74
N ALA A 89 -10.48 -0.32 -7.65
CA ALA A 89 -9.64 -0.07 -6.49
C ALA A 89 -9.42 1.43 -6.26
N LEU A 90 -9.49 1.83 -4.99
CA LEU A 90 -9.26 3.18 -4.50
C LEU A 90 -8.14 3.18 -3.46
N ILE A 91 -7.35 4.25 -3.43
CA ILE A 91 -6.20 4.42 -2.54
C ILE A 91 -6.67 5.21 -1.32
N LYS A 92 -6.71 4.55 -0.16
CA LYS A 92 -6.85 5.22 1.13
C LYS A 92 -5.45 5.50 1.67
N TYR A 93 -5.05 6.75 1.50
CA TYR A 93 -3.72 7.21 1.84
C TYR A 93 -3.36 6.94 3.30
N PRO A 94 -2.08 6.67 3.60
CA PRO A 94 -0.96 6.57 2.63
C PRO A 94 -0.66 5.13 2.17
N ASN A 95 -1.43 4.13 2.61
CA ASN A 95 -0.93 2.76 2.56
C ASN A 95 -2.00 1.65 2.43
N ASP A 96 -3.27 1.99 2.25
CA ASP A 96 -4.32 0.98 2.13
C ASP A 96 -5.06 1.07 0.79
N ILE A 97 -5.45 -0.08 0.25
CA ILE A 97 -6.29 -0.17 -0.95
C ILE A 97 -7.68 -0.65 -0.57
N TYR A 98 -8.70 0.03 -1.05
CA TYR A 98 -10.10 -0.21 -0.76
C TYR A 98 -10.89 -0.56 -2.02
N VAL A 99 -11.87 -1.43 -1.87
CA VAL A 99 -12.92 -1.72 -2.86
C VAL A 99 -14.24 -1.82 -2.10
N ASN A 100 -15.30 -1.16 -2.57
CA ASN A 100 -16.63 -1.15 -1.94
C ASN A 100 -16.57 -0.81 -0.44
N ASP A 101 -15.84 0.27 -0.11
CA ASP A 101 -15.59 0.76 1.26
C ASP A 101 -14.95 -0.25 2.24
N ARG A 102 -14.46 -1.39 1.73
CA ARG A 102 -13.78 -2.42 2.49
C ARG A 102 -12.31 -2.51 2.11
N LYS A 103 -11.46 -2.78 3.10
CA LYS A 103 -10.00 -2.88 2.89
C LYS A 103 -9.65 -4.17 2.14
N LEU A 104 -8.98 -4.03 1.01
CA LEU A 104 -8.52 -5.12 0.16
C LEU A 104 -7.03 -5.43 0.38
N ALA A 105 -6.20 -4.39 0.52
CA ALA A 105 -4.76 -4.53 0.68
C ALA A 105 -4.17 -3.51 1.65
N GLY A 106 -3.01 -3.84 2.19
CA GLY A 106 -2.18 -2.94 2.99
C GLY A 106 -0.73 -2.99 2.54
N ILE A 107 -0.08 -1.84 2.56
CA ILE A 107 1.34 -1.66 2.26
C ILE A 107 2.07 -1.28 3.56
N LEU A 108 3.25 -1.86 3.76
CA LEU A 108 4.15 -1.56 4.86
C LEU A 108 5.57 -1.37 4.33
N VAL A 109 6.15 -0.20 4.53
CA VAL A 109 7.55 0.08 4.18
C VAL A 109 8.39 0.08 5.43
N GLU A 110 9.51 -0.65 5.39
CA GLU A 110 10.50 -0.69 6.45
C GLU A 110 11.90 -0.60 5.84
N THR A 111 12.87 -0.07 6.58
CA THR A 111 14.19 0.26 6.04
C THR A 111 15.27 -0.04 7.06
N ASN A 112 16.46 -0.37 6.58
CA ASN A 112 17.69 -0.34 7.38
C ASN A 112 18.84 0.26 6.54
N ALA A 113 20.08 0.19 7.02
CA ALA A 113 21.24 0.74 6.33
C ALA A 113 21.51 0.11 4.94
N ASP A 114 20.99 -1.09 4.67
CA ASP A 114 21.25 -1.86 3.47
C ASP A 114 20.15 -1.72 2.39
N GLY A 115 19.06 -1.01 2.70
CA GLY A 115 17.98 -0.72 1.74
C GLY A 115 16.59 -0.60 2.36
N ALA A 116 15.58 -0.64 1.49
CA ALA A 116 14.16 -0.60 1.84
C ALA A 116 13.45 -1.89 1.44
N VAL A 117 12.44 -2.25 2.25
CA VAL A 117 11.55 -3.39 2.03
C VAL A 117 10.12 -2.87 1.94
N VAL A 118 9.48 -3.14 0.81
CA VAL A 118 8.07 -2.81 0.58
C VAL A 118 7.25 -4.09 0.73
N GLY A 119 6.57 -4.23 1.86
CA GLY A 119 5.62 -5.30 2.12
C GLY A 119 4.25 -5.01 1.53
N ILE A 120 3.68 -5.96 0.80
CA ILE A 120 2.31 -5.92 0.30
C ILE A 120 1.56 -7.14 0.83
N GLY A 121 0.52 -6.85 1.61
CA GLY A 121 -0.53 -7.80 1.97
C GLY A 121 -1.76 -7.54 1.12
N LEU A 122 -2.16 -8.48 0.27
CA LEU A 122 -3.39 -8.38 -0.55
C LEU A 122 -4.27 -9.60 -0.30
N ASN A 123 -5.51 -9.38 0.13
CA ASN A 123 -6.48 -10.47 0.34
C ASN A 123 -6.89 -11.05 -1.01
N LEU A 124 -6.62 -12.35 -1.24
CA LEU A 124 -6.92 -13.02 -2.50
C LEU A 124 -8.22 -13.80 -2.44
N THR A 125 -8.33 -14.73 -1.50
CA THR A 125 -9.47 -15.67 -1.40
C THR A 125 -10.26 -15.56 -0.11
N SER A 126 -9.70 -14.92 0.91
CA SER A 126 -10.35 -14.65 2.19
C SER A 126 -9.79 -13.39 2.82
N ALA A 127 -10.61 -12.70 3.62
CA ALA A 127 -10.22 -11.55 4.42
C ALA A 127 -10.59 -11.79 5.90
N PRO A 128 -9.74 -11.37 6.86
CA PRO A 128 -9.92 -11.74 8.27
C PRO A 128 -10.97 -10.91 9.02
N LEU A 129 -11.39 -9.76 8.47
CA LEU A 129 -12.30 -8.81 9.12
C LEU A 129 -13.53 -8.57 8.25
N SER A 130 -14.68 -8.32 8.88
CA SER A 130 -15.91 -7.92 8.17
C SER A 130 -15.79 -6.59 7.42
N THR A 131 -14.87 -5.73 7.85
CA THR A 131 -14.51 -4.46 7.19
C THR A 131 -13.49 -4.63 6.07
N SER A 132 -13.12 -5.87 5.74
CA SER A 132 -12.20 -6.22 4.67
C SER A 132 -12.90 -7.01 3.57
N ILE A 133 -12.27 -7.05 2.40
CA ILE A 133 -12.75 -7.74 1.20
C ILE A 133 -11.61 -8.55 0.59
N ALA A 134 -11.92 -9.70 0.00
CA ALA A 134 -10.98 -10.51 -0.78
C ALA A 134 -11.16 -10.25 -2.28
N LEU A 135 -10.07 -10.38 -3.04
CA LEU A 135 -10.06 -10.09 -4.47
C LEU A 135 -11.05 -10.96 -5.26
N ASN A 136 -11.21 -12.23 -4.90
CA ASN A 136 -12.16 -13.15 -5.53
C ASN A 136 -13.64 -12.77 -5.35
N GLU A 137 -13.98 -11.85 -4.44
CA GLU A 137 -15.33 -11.30 -4.32
C GLU A 137 -15.67 -10.32 -5.46
N VAL A 138 -14.65 -9.77 -6.13
CA VAL A 138 -14.81 -8.68 -7.13
C VAL A 138 -14.11 -8.96 -8.46
N LEU A 139 -13.30 -10.01 -8.52
CA LEU A 139 -12.59 -10.44 -9.72
C LEU A 139 -12.73 -11.96 -9.89
N VAL A 140 -13.23 -12.38 -11.05
CA VAL A 140 -13.35 -13.80 -11.39
C VAL A 140 -12.00 -14.37 -11.78
N GLY A 141 -11.69 -15.55 -11.26
CA GLY A 141 -10.47 -16.30 -11.55
C GLY A 141 -9.53 -16.39 -10.36
N ARG A 142 -8.55 -17.28 -10.47
CA ARG A 142 -7.52 -17.49 -9.46
C ARG A 142 -6.21 -16.91 -9.95
N LEU A 143 -5.58 -16.11 -9.10
CA LEU A 143 -4.27 -15.52 -9.37
C LEU A 143 -3.26 -16.07 -8.38
N GLU A 144 -2.19 -16.67 -8.90
CA GLU A 144 -1.15 -17.25 -8.07
C GLU A 144 -0.25 -16.15 -7.50
N PRO A 145 0.09 -16.17 -6.19
CA PRO A 145 0.89 -15.13 -5.55
C PRO A 145 2.21 -14.82 -6.27
N GLN A 146 2.87 -15.85 -6.82
CA GLN A 146 4.12 -15.68 -7.57
C GLN A 146 3.94 -14.89 -8.87
N VAL A 147 2.82 -15.09 -9.57
CA VAL A 147 2.50 -14.36 -10.80
C VAL A 147 2.18 -12.90 -10.47
N ILE A 148 1.40 -12.66 -9.42
CA ILE A 148 1.11 -11.31 -8.95
C ILE A 148 2.41 -10.60 -8.57
N ALA A 149 3.27 -11.25 -7.78
CA ALA A 149 4.56 -10.69 -7.39
C ALA A 149 5.44 -10.34 -8.60
N ALA A 150 5.58 -11.24 -9.57
CA ALA A 150 6.35 -10.97 -10.78
C ALA A 150 5.80 -9.78 -11.58
N GLN A 151 4.47 -9.70 -11.74
CA GLN A 151 3.82 -8.59 -12.43
C GLN A 151 4.01 -7.27 -11.69
N LEU A 152 3.88 -7.28 -10.36
CA LEU A 152 4.11 -6.08 -9.54
C LEU A 152 5.58 -5.65 -9.59
N THR A 153 6.55 -6.55 -9.60
CA THR A 153 7.97 -6.19 -9.78
C THR A 153 8.20 -5.46 -11.10
N VAL A 154 7.64 -5.97 -12.21
CA VAL A 154 7.75 -5.31 -13.52
C VAL A 154 7.07 -3.94 -13.52
N LEU A 155 5.86 -3.84 -12.96
CA LEU A 155 5.16 -2.56 -12.87
C LEU A 155 5.87 -1.56 -11.95
N MET A 156 6.48 -2.01 -10.86
CA MET A 156 7.27 -1.17 -9.97
C MET A 156 8.54 -0.64 -10.65
N GLU A 157 9.10 -1.34 -11.64
CA GLU A 157 10.20 -0.78 -12.43
C GLU A 157 9.66 0.19 -13.48
N ASN A 158 8.57 -0.17 -14.17
CA ASN A 158 7.97 0.67 -15.22
C ASN A 158 7.44 2.01 -14.69
N TYR A 159 6.85 2.03 -13.49
CA TYR A 159 6.36 3.24 -12.85
C TYR A 159 7.43 3.98 -12.05
N TRP A 160 8.66 3.47 -11.97
CA TRP A 160 9.74 4.12 -11.21
C TRP A 160 10.02 5.56 -11.65
N PRO A 161 9.99 5.93 -12.95
CA PRO A 161 10.15 7.32 -13.37
C PRO A 161 9.11 8.28 -12.77
N LEU A 162 7.89 7.81 -12.49
CA LEU A 162 6.86 8.60 -11.82
C LEU A 162 7.20 8.86 -10.36
N PHE A 163 7.87 7.92 -9.68
CA PHE A 163 8.33 8.10 -8.30
C PHE A 163 9.30 9.27 -8.17
N SER A 164 10.09 9.56 -9.21
CA SER A 164 10.99 10.71 -9.27
C SER A 164 10.28 12.06 -9.40
N GLN A 165 8.99 12.06 -9.73
CA GLN A 165 8.18 13.26 -9.94
C GLN A 165 7.00 13.26 -8.95
N LEU A 166 7.30 13.54 -7.67
CA LEU A 166 6.34 13.37 -6.58
C LEU A 166 5.01 14.10 -6.80
N ASP A 167 5.03 15.33 -7.32
CA ASP A 167 3.78 16.07 -7.59
C ASP A 167 2.90 15.33 -8.62
N GLN A 168 3.52 14.74 -9.65
CA GLN A 168 2.79 13.94 -10.65
C GLN A 168 2.31 12.61 -10.07
N LEU A 169 3.12 11.96 -9.22
CA LEU A 169 2.71 10.76 -8.51
C LEU A 169 1.46 11.06 -7.68
N TYR A 170 1.47 12.12 -6.88
CA TYR A 170 0.35 12.48 -6.02
C TYR A 170 -0.88 12.94 -6.83
N ALA A 171 -0.69 13.66 -7.94
CA ALA A 171 -1.78 13.94 -8.88
C ALA A 171 -2.40 12.64 -9.45
N ALA A 172 -1.57 11.63 -9.76
CA ALA A 172 -2.05 10.33 -10.21
C ALA A 172 -2.78 9.56 -9.10
N ILE A 173 -2.27 9.57 -7.86
CA ILE A 173 -2.94 8.96 -6.72
C ILE A 173 -4.29 9.64 -6.46
N ASN A 174 -4.37 10.97 -6.56
CA ASN A 174 -5.61 11.74 -6.36
C ASN A 174 -6.72 11.43 -7.36
N ARG A 175 -6.42 10.86 -8.54
CA ARG A 175 -7.44 10.33 -9.45
C ARG A 175 -8.21 9.13 -8.88
N TYR A 176 -7.62 8.43 -7.92
CA TYR A 176 -8.18 7.24 -7.29
C TYR A 176 -8.23 7.34 -5.77
N GLY A 177 -8.22 8.55 -5.22
CA GLY A 177 -8.23 8.79 -3.78
C GLY A 177 -9.55 8.36 -3.15
N TYR A 178 -9.49 7.42 -2.21
CA TYR A 178 -10.68 6.90 -1.51
C TYR A 178 -11.43 7.99 -0.72
N LEU A 179 -10.69 8.93 -0.12
CA LEU A 179 -11.29 10.02 0.67
C LEU A 179 -11.73 11.19 -0.20
N ASN A 180 -11.26 11.31 -1.44
CA ASN A 180 -11.51 12.49 -2.26
C ASN A 180 -13.01 12.63 -2.56
N GLY A 181 -13.54 13.83 -2.33
CA GLY A 181 -14.95 14.15 -2.43
C GLY A 181 -15.79 13.71 -1.22
N LYS A 182 -15.28 12.87 -0.31
CA LYS A 182 -16.03 12.44 0.88
C LYS A 182 -16.18 13.59 1.86
N GLU A 183 -17.40 13.73 2.37
CA GLU A 183 -17.69 14.62 3.48
C GLU A 183 -17.51 13.89 4.81
N MET A 184 -16.96 14.58 5.80
CA MET A 184 -16.80 14.05 7.15
C MET A 184 -16.96 15.15 8.19
N THR A 185 -17.39 14.76 9.38
CA THR A 185 -17.45 15.66 10.53
C THR A 185 -16.30 15.32 11.46
N THR A 186 -15.46 16.31 11.73
CA THR A 186 -14.34 16.20 12.68
C THR A 186 -14.67 17.00 13.93
N SER A 187 -14.13 16.57 15.08
CA SER A 187 -14.26 17.31 16.35
C SER A 187 -13.66 18.71 16.27
N ARG A 188 -12.52 18.84 15.58
CA ARG A 188 -11.72 20.07 15.52
C ARG A 188 -12.16 21.06 14.43
N PHE A 189 -12.60 20.55 13.28
CA PHE A 189 -12.91 21.36 12.10
C PHE A 189 -14.39 21.29 11.68
N GLY A 190 -15.24 20.57 12.42
CA GLY A 190 -16.64 20.38 12.03
C GLY A 190 -16.76 19.65 10.69
N ARG A 191 -17.80 19.99 9.90
CA ARG A 191 -18.04 19.38 8.59
C ARG A 191 -17.04 19.90 7.56
N ILE A 192 -16.29 18.98 6.96
CA ILE A 192 -15.31 19.23 5.90
C ILE A 192 -15.54 18.28 4.73
N GLN A 193 -15.09 18.68 3.54
CA GLN A 193 -15.00 17.80 2.37
C GLN A 193 -13.53 17.61 2.00
N ILE A 194 -13.07 16.37 1.92
CA ILE A 194 -11.69 16.07 1.55
C ILE A 194 -11.54 16.25 0.04
N LEU A 195 -10.50 16.96 -0.41
CA LEU A 195 -10.25 17.23 -1.83
C LEU A 195 -9.13 16.34 -2.37
N SER A 196 -7.97 16.35 -1.71
CA SER A 196 -6.77 15.69 -2.19
C SER A 196 -5.71 15.56 -1.08
N ILE A 197 -4.62 14.86 -1.38
CA ILE A 197 -3.38 14.88 -0.59
C ILE A 197 -2.21 15.27 -1.49
N ASP A 198 -1.24 16.00 -0.95
CA ASP A 198 -0.02 16.38 -1.65
C ASP A 198 1.21 15.58 -1.20
N ALA A 199 2.31 15.81 -1.91
CA ALA A 199 3.59 15.17 -1.64
C ALA A 199 4.21 15.56 -0.28
N LYS A 200 3.67 16.56 0.43
CA LYS A 200 4.10 16.89 1.81
C LYS A 200 3.30 16.11 2.85
N GLY A 201 2.37 15.25 2.42
CA GLY A 201 1.45 14.55 3.32
C GLY A 201 0.40 15.48 3.92
N GLN A 202 0.10 16.59 3.25
CA GLN A 202 -0.96 17.51 3.64
C GLN A 202 -2.24 17.16 2.87
N ILE A 203 -3.35 17.12 3.59
CA ILE A 203 -4.68 16.94 3.03
C ILE A 203 -5.30 18.32 2.80
N HIS A 204 -5.70 18.53 1.56
CA HIS A 204 -6.44 19.68 1.11
C HIS A 204 -7.93 19.37 1.32
N TYR A 205 -8.64 20.28 1.96
CA TYR A 205 -10.07 20.11 2.27
C TYR A 205 -10.82 21.41 2.10
N LYS A 206 -12.13 21.30 1.87
CA LYS A 206 -13.06 22.42 1.78
C LYS A 206 -13.89 22.52 3.05
N GLN A 207 -14.00 23.73 3.59
CA GLN A 207 -14.86 24.06 4.73
C GLN A 207 -15.54 25.40 4.46
N ASN A 208 -16.86 25.47 4.60
CA ASN A 208 -17.63 26.71 4.40
C ASN A 208 -17.32 27.43 3.06
N GLY A 209 -17.03 26.68 2.00
CA GLY A 209 -16.69 27.25 0.69
C GLY A 209 -15.21 27.57 0.47
N GLN A 210 -14.38 27.54 1.51
CA GLN A 210 -12.95 27.88 1.45
C GLN A 210 -12.07 26.62 1.48
N GLU A 211 -10.91 26.68 0.82
CA GLU A 211 -9.92 25.61 0.83
C GLU A 211 -8.89 25.83 1.93
N HIS A 212 -8.54 24.73 2.59
CA HIS A 212 -7.62 24.68 3.71
C HIS A 212 -6.72 23.45 3.58
N VAL A 213 -5.62 23.44 4.34
CA VAL A 213 -4.69 22.31 4.42
C VAL A 213 -4.48 21.90 5.88
N LEU A 214 -4.30 20.60 6.11
CA LEU A 214 -3.90 20.04 7.39
C LEU A 214 -2.97 18.84 7.16
N PHE A 215 -2.19 18.42 8.15
CA PHE A 215 -1.46 17.17 8.04
C PHE A 215 -2.35 15.96 8.31
N VAL A 216 -2.08 14.83 7.64
CA VAL A 216 -2.89 13.59 7.77
C VAL A 216 -3.13 13.17 9.22
N HIS A 217 -2.12 13.33 10.10
CA HIS A 217 -2.24 12.94 11.50
C HIS A 217 -3.24 13.81 12.29
N GLU A 218 -3.54 15.02 11.82
CA GLU A 218 -4.50 15.94 12.44
C GLU A 218 -5.96 15.58 12.16
N LEU A 219 -6.24 14.68 11.19
CA LEU A 219 -7.60 14.17 10.95
C LEU A 219 -8.07 13.19 12.03
N SER A 220 -7.12 12.54 12.71
CA SER A 220 -7.40 11.43 13.62
C SER A 220 -7.30 11.83 15.10
N SER A 221 -7.08 13.12 15.39
CA SER A 221 -6.97 13.64 16.75
C SER A 221 -8.32 13.57 17.48
N HIS A 222 -8.58 12.41 18.07
CA HIS A 222 -9.48 12.22 19.21
C HIS A 222 -8.67 12.35 20.49
#